data_AF-A0A351C3P1-F1
#
_entry.id   AF-A0A351C3P1-F1
#
_cell.length_a   1.000
_cell.length_b   1.000
_cell.length_c   1.000
_cell.angle_alpha   90.00
_cell.angle_beta   90.00
_cell.angle_gamma   90.00
#
_symmetry.space_group_name_H-M   'P 1'
#
loop_
_entity.id
_entity.type
_entity.pdbx_description
1 polymer ?
#
loop_
_entity_poly.entity_id
_entity_poly.type
_entity_poly.pdbx_seq_one_letter_code
_entity_poly.pdbx_strand_id
1 'polypeptide(L)'
;MRISVKIKELLTYAEITDKWENSNKDINAAKLLTLRQLEKFEEVISDDESWKKLVEIFNSGRETDAWLALDWPDGFDELILCLPMCRYVDFECRECKIGKRQENNSCANDYSLFGYISELLKVSDRNGLQNHITSVKKILLLENYKWNISEKKLELINFK
;
A
#
# COMPACT_ATOMS: atom_id res chain seq x y z
N MET A 1 4.44 -14.24 -21.96
CA MET A 1 3.48 -14.29 -20.83
C MET A 1 2.70 -12.98 -20.81
N ARG A 2 1.37 -12.99 -20.96
CA ARG A 2 0.58 -11.73 -20.98
C ARG A 2 0.28 -11.32 -19.53
N ILE A 3 0.89 -10.22 -19.08
CA ILE A 3 0.50 -9.56 -17.81
C ILE A 3 -0.98 -9.18 -17.92
N SER A 4 -1.79 -9.51 -16.90
CA SER A 4 -3.20 -9.10 -16.84
C SER A 4 -3.33 -7.60 -17.09
N VAL A 5 -4.32 -7.18 -17.89
CA VAL A 5 -4.57 -5.78 -18.22
C VAL A 5 -4.71 -4.92 -16.96
N LYS A 6 -5.34 -5.47 -15.92
CA LYS A 6 -5.61 -4.77 -14.65
C LYS A 6 -4.36 -4.53 -13.82
N ILE A 7 -3.39 -5.45 -13.85
CA ILE A 7 -2.12 -5.26 -13.14
C ILE A 7 -1.45 -4.03 -13.73
N LYS A 8 -1.35 -3.87 -15.06
CA LYS A 8 -0.71 -2.71 -15.70
C LYS A 8 -1.29 -1.32 -15.34
N GLU A 9 -2.39 -1.25 -14.61
CA GLU A 9 -3.02 -0.01 -14.17
C GLU A 9 -2.51 0.52 -12.82
N LEU A 10 -1.75 -0.25 -12.02
CA LEU A 10 -1.01 0.38 -10.92
C LEU A 10 0.21 1.10 -11.49
N LEU A 11 0.46 2.26 -10.92
CA LEU A 11 1.50 3.15 -11.40
C LEU A 11 2.83 2.69 -10.82
N THR A 12 3.87 2.75 -11.64
CA THR A 12 5.23 2.54 -11.19
C THR A 12 5.69 3.67 -10.25
N TYR A 13 6.77 3.44 -9.51
CA TYR A 13 7.40 4.46 -8.67
C TYR A 13 7.64 5.78 -9.42
N ALA A 14 8.19 5.69 -10.64
CA ALA A 14 8.52 6.84 -11.47
C ALA A 14 7.26 7.63 -11.86
N GLU A 15 6.20 6.93 -12.31
CA GLU A 15 4.94 7.56 -12.69
C GLU A 15 4.23 8.20 -11.49
N ILE A 16 4.26 7.57 -10.32
CA ILE A 16 3.68 8.14 -9.09
C ILE A 16 4.43 9.41 -8.70
N THR A 17 5.75 9.35 -8.70
CA THR A 17 6.60 10.49 -8.29
C THR A 17 6.42 11.65 -9.24
N ASP A 18 6.46 11.41 -10.55
CA ASP A 18 6.22 12.45 -11.57
C ASP A 18 4.82 13.08 -11.42
N LYS A 19 3.77 12.26 -11.26
CA LYS A 19 2.40 12.79 -11.05
C LYS A 19 2.28 13.63 -9.78
N TRP A 20 2.96 13.25 -8.69
CA TRP A 20 2.92 14.01 -7.46
C TRP A 20 3.75 15.30 -7.55
N GLU A 21 4.92 15.28 -8.15
CA GLU A 21 5.75 16.48 -8.36
C GLU A 21 5.04 17.51 -9.25
N ASN A 22 4.34 17.04 -10.30
CA ASN A 22 3.49 17.86 -11.17
C ASN A 22 2.20 18.37 -10.48
N SER A 23 1.91 17.95 -9.25
CA SER A 23 0.80 18.45 -8.44
C SER A 23 1.20 19.54 -7.45
N ASN A 24 2.37 20.18 -7.66
CA ASN A 24 2.99 21.11 -6.71
C ASN A 24 3.26 20.48 -5.32
N LYS A 25 3.47 19.16 -5.26
CA LYS A 25 3.78 18.43 -4.03
C LYS A 25 2.68 18.53 -2.94
N ASP A 26 1.42 18.67 -3.34
CA ASP A 26 0.28 18.80 -2.40
C ASP A 26 0.01 17.47 -1.64
N ILE A 27 -0.25 17.58 -0.34
CA ILE A 27 -0.67 16.45 0.52
C ILE A 27 -2.00 15.82 0.07
N ASN A 28 -2.96 16.61 -0.41
CA ASN A 28 -4.23 16.12 -0.92
C ASN A 28 -4.03 15.35 -2.22
N ALA A 29 -3.10 15.80 -3.08
CA ALA A 29 -2.72 15.06 -4.27
C ALA A 29 -2.03 13.73 -3.88
N ALA A 30 -1.14 13.74 -2.88
CA ALA A 30 -0.53 12.52 -2.35
C ALA A 30 -1.57 11.52 -1.83
N LYS A 31 -2.56 11.99 -1.05
CA LYS A 31 -3.68 11.16 -0.58
C LYS A 31 -4.50 10.61 -1.73
N LEU A 32 -4.86 11.43 -2.71
CA LEU A 32 -5.67 11.02 -3.85
C LEU A 32 -4.95 9.98 -4.71
N LEU A 33 -3.65 10.15 -4.96
CA LEU A 33 -2.83 9.18 -5.69
C LEU A 33 -2.74 7.85 -4.92
N THR A 34 -2.52 7.91 -3.61
CA THR A 34 -2.51 6.73 -2.72
C THR A 34 -3.85 5.97 -2.78
N LEU A 35 -4.97 6.70 -2.70
CA LEU A 35 -6.30 6.12 -2.79
C LEU A 35 -6.54 5.44 -4.15
N ARG A 36 -6.15 6.08 -5.26
CA ARG A 36 -6.25 5.49 -6.60
C ARG A 36 -5.42 4.22 -6.75
N GLN A 37 -4.22 4.18 -6.19
CA GLN A 37 -3.41 2.96 -6.17
C GLN A 37 -4.14 1.84 -5.40
N LEU A 38 -4.73 2.15 -4.24
CA LEU A 38 -5.49 1.16 -3.47
C LEU A 38 -6.76 0.67 -4.19
N GLU A 39 -7.46 1.55 -4.92
CA GLU A 39 -8.62 1.17 -5.73
C GLU A 39 -8.22 0.22 -6.86
N LYS A 40 -7.14 0.51 -7.57
CA LYS A 40 -6.61 -0.38 -8.60
C LYS A 40 -6.10 -1.70 -8.04
N PHE A 41 -5.50 -1.67 -6.86
CA PHE A 41 -5.06 -2.90 -6.20
C PHE A 41 -6.26 -3.75 -5.78
N GLU A 42 -7.34 -3.12 -5.30
CA GLU A 42 -8.60 -3.79 -5.01
C GLU A 42 -9.22 -4.44 -6.26
N GLU A 43 -9.18 -3.78 -7.41
CA GLU A 43 -9.63 -4.34 -8.70
C GLU A 43 -8.81 -5.57 -9.11
N VAL A 44 -7.48 -5.54 -8.91
CA VAL A 44 -6.58 -6.67 -9.17
C VAL A 44 -6.92 -7.86 -8.28
N ILE A 45 -7.05 -7.64 -6.97
CA ILE A 45 -7.34 -8.75 -6.05
C ILE A 45 -8.78 -9.25 -6.21
N SER A 46 -9.71 -8.46 -6.74
CA SER A 46 -11.11 -8.88 -6.91
C SER A 46 -11.35 -9.68 -8.20
N ASP A 47 -10.34 -9.80 -9.05
CA ASP A 47 -10.38 -10.54 -10.31
C ASP A 47 -9.58 -11.85 -10.22
N ASP A 48 -10.16 -12.98 -10.63
CA ASP A 48 -9.54 -14.30 -10.43
C ASP A 48 -8.24 -14.49 -11.23
N GLU A 49 -8.20 -14.03 -12.47
CA GLU A 49 -7.00 -14.14 -13.31
C GLU A 49 -5.89 -13.22 -12.81
N SER A 50 -6.24 -12.00 -12.45
CA SER A 50 -5.31 -10.99 -11.94
C SER A 50 -4.79 -11.37 -10.55
N TRP A 51 -5.63 -11.93 -9.69
CA TRP A 51 -5.23 -12.47 -8.39
C TRP A 51 -4.20 -13.59 -8.53
N LYS A 52 -4.48 -14.60 -9.37
CA LYS A 52 -3.52 -15.69 -9.64
C LYS A 52 -2.19 -15.13 -10.13
N LYS A 53 -2.25 -14.14 -11.02
CA LYS A 53 -1.04 -13.52 -11.56
C LYS A 53 -0.27 -12.72 -10.50
N LEU A 54 -0.95 -11.97 -9.65
CA LEU A 54 -0.35 -11.24 -8.53
C LEU A 54 0.39 -12.19 -7.58
N VAL A 55 -0.24 -13.30 -7.18
CA VAL A 55 0.38 -14.31 -6.30
C VAL A 55 1.57 -14.98 -6.99
N GLU A 56 1.48 -15.27 -8.29
CA GLU A 56 2.60 -15.80 -9.07
C GLU A 56 3.79 -14.83 -9.09
N ILE A 57 3.53 -13.53 -9.34
CA ILE A 57 4.55 -12.48 -9.33
C ILE A 57 5.19 -12.37 -7.94
N PHE A 58 4.37 -12.29 -6.90
CA PHE A 58 4.84 -12.23 -5.51
C PHE A 58 5.74 -13.44 -5.15
N ASN A 59 5.32 -14.64 -5.52
CA ASN A 59 6.07 -15.88 -5.25
C ASN A 59 7.32 -16.05 -6.12
N SER A 60 7.35 -15.45 -7.31
CA SER A 60 8.54 -15.46 -8.18
C SER A 60 9.71 -14.67 -7.58
N GLY A 61 9.41 -13.84 -6.57
CA GLY A 61 10.40 -13.00 -5.93
C GLY A 61 10.83 -11.85 -6.84
N ARG A 62 11.81 -11.10 -6.34
CA ARG A 62 12.16 -9.78 -6.87
C ARG A 62 12.97 -9.83 -8.16
N GLU A 63 13.72 -10.90 -8.38
CA GLU A 63 14.65 -11.00 -9.51
C GLU A 63 13.95 -11.12 -10.88
N THR A 64 12.63 -11.31 -10.91
CA THR A 64 11.89 -11.67 -12.12
C THR A 64 10.87 -10.65 -12.59
N ASP A 65 10.60 -9.56 -11.86
CA ASP A 65 9.55 -8.61 -12.26
C ASP A 65 9.92 -7.13 -12.04
N ALA A 66 9.67 -6.31 -13.06
CA ALA A 66 9.87 -4.85 -13.06
C ALA A 66 8.83 -4.10 -12.20
N TRP A 67 7.83 -4.83 -11.71
CA TRP A 67 6.79 -4.33 -10.82
C TRP A 67 7.18 -4.32 -9.34
N LEU A 68 8.18 -5.12 -8.97
CA LEU A 68 8.79 -5.14 -7.65
C LEU A 68 10.05 -4.28 -7.77
N ALA A 69 10.11 -3.18 -7.02
CA ALA A 69 11.23 -2.25 -7.14
C ALA A 69 12.54 -2.98 -6.73
N LEU A 70 13.37 -3.28 -7.74
CA LEU A 70 14.59 -4.08 -7.62
C LEU A 70 15.63 -3.46 -6.67
N ASP A 71 15.50 -2.18 -6.35
CA ASP A 71 16.44 -1.38 -5.56
C ASP A 71 16.06 -1.27 -4.07
N TRP A 72 14.96 -1.88 -3.62
CA TRP A 72 14.37 -1.62 -2.30
C TRP A 72 14.49 -2.83 -1.32
N PRO A 73 14.63 -2.63 0.01
CA PRO A 73 14.82 -3.70 1.02
C PRO A 73 13.71 -4.76 1.02
N ASP A 74 13.88 -5.92 1.66
CA ASP A 74 12.83 -6.98 1.73
C ASP A 74 11.54 -6.52 2.45
N GLY A 75 10.35 -6.88 1.92
CA GLY A 75 9.04 -6.49 2.48
C GLY A 75 8.54 -5.09 2.10
N PHE A 76 8.92 -4.61 0.92
CA PHE A 76 8.93 -3.17 0.55
C PHE A 76 8.18 -2.91 -0.77
N ASP A 77 7.42 -3.90 -1.21
CA ASP A 77 6.63 -3.94 -2.45
C ASP A 77 5.26 -3.25 -2.26
N GLU A 78 4.86 -3.01 -1.01
CA GLU A 78 3.63 -2.33 -0.58
C GLU A 78 3.79 -0.81 -0.50
N LEU A 79 5.02 -0.30 -0.55
CA LEU A 79 5.28 1.13 -0.49
C LEU A 79 4.81 1.85 -1.76
N ILE A 80 4.68 1.20 -2.92
CA ILE A 80 4.06 1.83 -4.11
C ILE A 80 2.65 2.32 -3.77
N LEU A 81 1.91 1.58 -2.96
CA LEU A 81 0.54 1.94 -2.58
C LEU A 81 0.48 3.19 -1.69
N CYS A 82 1.53 3.48 -0.91
CA CYS A 82 1.62 4.65 -0.03
C CYS A 82 2.73 5.65 -0.38
N LEU A 83 3.43 5.44 -1.50
CA LEU A 83 4.59 6.19 -1.93
C LEU A 83 4.37 7.69 -1.97
N PRO A 84 3.24 8.21 -2.52
CA PRO A 84 3.02 9.65 -2.53
C PRO A 84 3.04 10.25 -1.11
N MET A 85 2.49 9.53 -0.13
CA MET A 85 2.46 9.98 1.27
C MET A 85 3.85 9.94 1.91
N CYS A 86 4.67 8.96 1.55
CA CYS A 86 6.06 8.90 1.99
C CYS A 86 6.90 10.02 1.37
N ARG A 87 6.77 10.28 0.06
CA ARG A 87 7.48 11.37 -0.63
C ARG A 87 7.08 12.74 -0.11
N TYR A 88 5.82 12.95 0.27
CA TYR A 88 5.36 14.21 0.87
C TYR A 88 6.09 14.58 2.17
N VAL A 89 6.48 13.60 2.98
CA VAL A 89 7.22 13.84 4.23
C VAL A 89 8.70 13.44 4.15
N ASP A 90 9.25 13.27 2.94
CA ASP A 90 10.62 12.79 2.72
C ASP A 90 10.97 11.53 3.55
N PHE A 91 10.03 10.58 3.59
CA PHE A 91 10.12 9.30 4.30
C PHE A 91 10.18 9.41 5.84
N GLU A 92 9.90 10.58 6.42
CA GLU A 92 9.79 10.75 7.86
C GLU A 92 8.46 10.16 8.39
N CYS A 93 8.45 8.84 8.67
CA CYS A 93 7.24 8.14 9.12
C CYS A 93 6.60 8.76 10.36
N ARG A 94 7.39 9.29 11.29
CA ARG A 94 6.91 10.03 12.46
C ARG A 94 6.12 11.30 12.10
N GLU A 95 6.36 11.89 10.92
CA GLU A 95 5.67 13.08 10.42
C GLU A 95 4.49 12.74 9.50
N CYS A 96 4.50 11.55 8.90
CA CYS A 96 3.41 11.05 8.07
C CYS A 96 2.12 10.83 8.90
N LYS A 97 0.96 11.27 8.37
CA LYS A 97 -0.36 11.00 9.00
C LYS A 97 -0.63 9.51 9.20
N ILE A 98 -0.10 8.64 8.32
CA ILE A 98 -0.24 7.19 8.43
C ILE A 98 0.64 6.67 9.57
N GLY A 99 1.92 7.05 9.58
CA GLY A 99 2.87 6.69 10.63
C GLY A 99 2.39 7.10 12.03
N LYS A 100 1.91 8.34 12.19
CA LYS A 100 1.29 8.81 13.45
C LYS A 100 0.11 7.94 13.92
N ARG A 101 -0.59 7.27 12.99
CA ARG A 101 -1.75 6.41 13.25
C ARG A 101 -1.42 4.92 13.34
N GLN A 102 -0.14 4.58 13.38
CA GLN A 102 0.38 3.23 13.64
C GLN A 102 1.55 3.29 14.63
N GLU A 103 1.44 4.15 15.65
CA GLU A 103 2.43 4.28 16.73
C GLU A 103 3.83 4.68 16.22
N ASN A 104 3.87 5.48 15.15
CA ASN A 104 5.08 5.91 14.44
C ASN A 104 5.90 4.78 13.81
N ASN A 105 5.34 3.57 13.71
CA ASN A 105 5.98 2.48 12.98
C ASN A 105 6.07 2.83 11.48
N SER A 106 7.19 2.41 10.88
CA SER A 106 7.38 2.51 9.44
C SER A 106 6.38 1.63 8.70
N CYS A 107 5.88 2.11 7.55
CA CYS A 107 5.10 1.27 6.62
C CYS A 107 5.90 0.09 6.06
N ALA A 108 7.22 0.07 6.25
CA ALA A 108 8.09 -1.06 5.93
C ALA A 108 8.16 -2.13 7.04
N ASN A 109 7.46 -1.95 8.16
CA ASN A 109 7.34 -3.03 9.15
C ASN A 109 6.27 -4.04 8.70
N ASP A 110 6.56 -5.34 8.78
CA ASP A 110 5.70 -6.45 8.34
C ASP A 110 4.26 -6.39 8.85
N TYR A 111 4.03 -5.84 10.06
CA TYR A 111 2.71 -5.76 10.65
C TYR A 111 2.13 -4.35 10.62
N SER A 112 2.83 -3.39 10.03
CA SER A 112 2.31 -2.05 9.78
C SER A 112 1.12 -2.07 8.83
N LEU A 113 0.43 -0.93 8.72
CA LEU A 113 -0.77 -0.82 7.90
C LEU A 113 -0.54 -1.25 6.44
N PHE A 114 0.61 -0.91 5.85
CA PHE A 114 0.93 -1.34 4.49
C PHE A 114 1.70 -2.65 4.47
N GLY A 115 2.70 -2.86 5.35
CA GLY A 115 3.47 -4.11 5.38
C GLY A 115 2.62 -5.36 5.60
N TYR A 116 1.50 -5.27 6.33
CA TYR A 116 0.61 -6.42 6.55
C TYR A 116 -0.02 -6.99 5.27
N ILE A 117 -0.02 -6.23 4.16
CA ILE A 117 -0.41 -6.75 2.84
C ILE A 117 0.50 -7.91 2.42
N SER A 118 1.81 -7.80 2.64
CA SER A 118 2.78 -8.85 2.33
C SER A 118 2.49 -10.13 3.09
N GLU A 119 2.14 -10.01 4.38
CA GLU A 119 1.79 -11.16 5.23
C GLU A 119 0.55 -11.89 4.72
N LEU A 120 -0.45 -11.15 4.23
CA LEU A 120 -1.66 -11.72 3.64
C LEU A 120 -1.36 -12.38 2.28
N LEU A 121 -0.47 -11.80 1.48
CA LEU A 121 -0.04 -12.39 0.20
C LEU A 121 0.76 -13.69 0.39
N LYS A 122 1.66 -13.76 1.39
CA LYS A 122 2.44 -14.97 1.73
C LYS A 122 1.55 -16.20 1.98
N VAL A 123 0.41 -16.01 2.61
CA VAL A 123 -0.57 -17.09 2.87
C VAL A 123 -1.71 -17.14 1.85
N SER A 124 -1.65 -16.32 0.79
CA SER A 124 -2.69 -16.20 -0.23
C SER A 124 -4.09 -15.91 0.34
N ASP A 125 -4.18 -15.15 1.43
CA ASP A 125 -5.46 -14.76 2.06
C ASP A 125 -6.10 -13.56 1.34
N ARG A 126 -6.78 -13.88 0.23
CA ARG A 126 -7.48 -12.90 -0.61
C ARG A 126 -8.57 -12.14 0.15
N ASN A 127 -9.36 -12.85 0.96
CA ASN A 127 -10.47 -12.24 1.70
C ASN A 127 -9.95 -11.32 2.81
N GLY A 128 -8.91 -11.77 3.54
CA GLY A 128 -8.20 -10.95 4.50
C GLY A 128 -7.63 -9.69 3.85
N LEU A 129 -7.06 -9.81 2.65
CA LEU A 129 -6.52 -8.67 1.91
C LEU A 129 -7.59 -7.66 1.48
N GLN A 130 -8.75 -8.12 1.01
CA GLN A 130 -9.90 -7.24 0.69
C GLN A 130 -10.39 -6.48 1.93
N ASN A 131 -10.55 -7.18 3.05
CA ASN A 131 -10.95 -6.57 4.33
C ASN A 131 -9.89 -5.57 4.82
N HIS A 132 -8.61 -5.89 4.62
CA HIS A 132 -7.50 -5.04 5.02
C HIS A 132 -7.44 -3.76 4.18
N ILE A 133 -7.59 -3.83 2.85
CA ILE A 133 -7.68 -2.64 1.98
C ILE A 133 -8.80 -1.70 2.44
N THR A 134 -9.95 -2.25 2.84
CA THR A 134 -11.04 -1.45 3.42
C THR A 134 -10.59 -0.69 4.67
N SER A 135 -9.77 -1.32 5.51
CA SER A 135 -9.19 -0.69 6.70
C SER A 135 -8.19 0.42 6.34
N VAL A 136 -7.33 0.19 5.34
CA VAL A 136 -6.39 1.21 4.82
C VAL A 136 -7.15 2.44 4.32
N LYS A 137 -8.19 2.24 3.50
CA LYS A 137 -9.05 3.33 3.00
C LYS A 137 -9.69 4.13 4.13
N LYS A 138 -10.21 3.45 5.17
CA LYS A 138 -10.77 4.13 6.36
C LYS A 138 -9.73 4.99 7.07
N ILE A 139 -8.49 4.50 7.22
CA ILE A 139 -7.41 5.31 7.82
C ILE A 139 -7.02 6.49 6.92
N LEU A 140 -7.03 6.35 5.60
CA LEU A 140 -6.71 7.48 4.73
C LEU A 140 -7.80 8.57 4.75
N LEU A 141 -9.08 8.17 4.79
CA LEU A 141 -10.23 9.06 4.61
C LEU A 141 -10.77 9.63 5.92
N LEU A 142 -10.79 8.85 6.99
CA LEU A 142 -11.44 9.20 8.26
C LEU A 142 -10.39 9.42 9.33
N GLU A 143 -10.52 10.41 10.20
CA GLU A 143 -9.47 10.78 11.17
C GLU A 143 -9.51 9.99 12.48
N ASN A 144 -10.67 9.41 12.79
CA ASN A 144 -10.99 8.75 14.05
C ASN A 144 -10.60 7.27 14.12
N TYR A 145 -9.72 6.80 13.23
CA TYR A 145 -9.25 5.41 13.23
C TYR A 145 -7.74 5.31 13.47
N LYS A 146 -7.25 4.17 13.89
CA LYS A 146 -5.80 3.89 13.89
C LYS A 146 -5.58 2.42 13.57
N TRP A 147 -4.35 2.09 13.20
CA TRP A 147 -3.92 0.72 13.04
C TRP A 147 -3.27 0.23 14.34
N ASN A 148 -3.81 -0.86 14.91
CA ASN A 148 -3.14 -1.57 15.99
C ASN A 148 -2.21 -2.61 15.38
N ILE A 149 -0.91 -2.35 15.46
CA ILE A 149 0.13 -3.20 14.88
C ILE A 149 0.23 -4.57 15.56
N SER A 150 -0.04 -4.62 16.87
CA SER A 150 0.04 -5.85 17.66
C SER A 150 -1.12 -6.80 17.36
N GLU A 151 -2.32 -6.23 17.21
CA GLU A 151 -3.55 -6.99 16.96
C GLU A 151 -3.90 -7.11 15.47
N LYS A 152 -3.13 -6.44 14.60
CA LYS A 152 -3.28 -6.47 13.14
C LYS A 152 -4.69 -6.09 12.70
N LYS A 153 -5.24 -5.03 13.33
CA LYS A 153 -6.63 -4.61 13.11
C LYS A 153 -6.83 -3.10 13.18
N LEU A 154 -7.90 -2.66 12.55
CA LEU A 154 -8.41 -1.30 12.63
C LEU A 154 -9.05 -1.03 14.00
N GLU A 155 -8.74 0.11 14.61
CA GLU A 155 -9.34 0.55 15.86
C GLU A 155 -9.94 1.95 15.73
N LEU A 156 -11.03 2.20 16.46
CA LEU A 156 -11.58 3.54 16.64
C LEU A 156 -10.73 4.28 17.70
N ILE A 157 -10.33 5.51 17.40
CA ILE A 157 -9.71 6.40 18.37
C ILE A 157 -10.82 6.90 19.30
N ASN A 158 -10.86 6.36 20.51
CA ASN A 158 -11.73 6.87 21.56
C ASN A 158 -11.13 8.19 22.06
N PHE A 159 -11.73 9.32 21.67
CA PHE A 159 -11.44 10.60 22.30
C PHE A 159 -12.00 10.53 23.73
N LYS A 160 -11.10 10.49 24.72
CA LYS A 160 -11.45 10.71 26.13
C LYS A 160 -11.62 12.20 26.39
#